data_AF-A0A365TYI4-F1
#
_entry.id   AF-A0A365TYI4-F1
#
_cell.length_a   1.000
_cell.length_b   1.000
_cell.length_c   1.000
_cell.angle_alpha   90.00
_cell.angle_beta   90.00
_cell.angle_gamma   90.00
#
_symmetry.space_group_name_H-M   'P 1'
#
loop_
_entity.id
_entity.type
_entity.pdbx_description
1 polymer ?
#
loop_
_entity_poly.entity_id
_entity_poly.type
_entity_poly.pdbx_seq_one_letter_code
_entity_poly.pdbx_strand_id
1 'polypeptide(L)'
;MNEQVDIQDKHETVVRALSELLGENACFDAETREYFANDVFWQPGIRPLGVVFPQTSEEAAEAVRVAAGNGIAVVPRGGGMSYTKGYLPAVEAAIVFDARGLSRVLEVNPDDQYVTVEAGCTWAELNTALEGTGLRTGYWGPLSGLNATIGGAMSQNSAFFGSALNATVAESVIGVTVILANGSTVTTGAGGRAGTKPFTREGGPDMTGLFLGDNGALGLKVSATLRLWPQPRETGYLSYGFRTLADMAGAQVAMARERLISEGFGIDKTKASHSASVNRISDGLKTLGNVARTGKTMMGGLKDAASVAAGGTSFLKKHEYSLHLVLEARSQQELDVSMTRAREICATAGTELEASVPRVMRSKPFGPVRGMLGLNGERWVPIHAVFPLGDWKKVVDANEAFFAEWQPFMERHGIVYSVMCLTVGMEFFIEPAFYWEDEITPLHAKSVGEDVVKPWMNRPANEEARNAVAKLRDATQDLYIGLGGVNWQVARDYPFISVLDGATRDLLTGIKHSVDPHGLMNPGSLGLAAPDHSG
;
A
#
# COMPACT_ATOMS: atom_id res chain seq x y z
N MET A 1 -26.39 -8.52 34.89
CA MET A 1 -26.43 -7.18 35.52
C MET A 1 -25.06 -6.76 36.05
N ASN A 2 -24.35 -7.60 36.83
CA ASN A 2 -23.00 -7.25 37.32
C ASN A 2 -21.92 -7.15 36.22
N GLU A 3 -21.97 -8.01 35.21
CA GLU A 3 -20.96 -8.05 34.12
C GLU A 3 -21.06 -6.86 33.16
N GLN A 4 -22.27 -6.41 32.85
CA GLN A 4 -22.52 -5.20 32.05
C GLN A 4 -22.08 -3.91 32.77
N VAL A 5 -22.26 -3.85 34.10
CA VAL A 5 -21.79 -2.73 34.92
C VAL A 5 -20.25 -2.72 34.99
N ASP A 6 -19.61 -3.88 35.13
CA ASP A 6 -18.14 -4.01 35.12
C ASP A 6 -17.49 -3.61 33.77
N ILE A 7 -18.11 -3.97 32.64
CA ILE A 7 -17.66 -3.54 31.31
C ILE A 7 -17.79 -2.02 31.14
N GLN A 8 -18.91 -1.44 31.59
CA GLN A 8 -19.14 -0.01 31.49
C GLN A 8 -18.14 0.78 32.36
N ASP A 9 -17.86 0.33 33.59
CA ASP A 9 -16.86 0.93 34.48
C ASP A 9 -15.44 0.88 33.87
N LYS A 10 -15.08 -0.22 33.19
CA LYS A 10 -13.81 -0.35 32.47
C LYS A 10 -13.71 0.64 31.31
N HIS A 11 -14.78 0.77 30.51
CA HIS A 11 -14.81 1.72 29.41
C HIS A 11 -14.68 3.17 29.89
N GLU A 12 -15.42 3.56 30.93
CA GLU A 12 -15.35 4.89 31.52
C GLU A 12 -13.96 5.19 32.11
N THR A 13 -13.33 4.18 32.73
CA THR A 13 -11.97 4.28 33.26
C THR A 13 -10.94 4.51 32.15
N VAL A 14 -11.01 3.74 31.05
CA VAL A 14 -10.11 3.89 29.90
C VAL A 14 -10.31 5.24 29.21
N VAL A 15 -11.56 5.66 29.00
CA VAL A 15 -11.87 6.97 28.41
C VAL A 15 -11.26 8.09 29.25
N ARG A 16 -11.48 8.09 30.57
CA ARG A 16 -10.92 9.09 31.47
C ARG A 16 -9.38 9.10 31.44
N ALA A 17 -8.76 7.93 31.57
CA ALA A 17 -7.30 7.81 31.60
C ALA A 17 -6.65 8.28 30.28
N LEU A 18 -7.23 7.93 29.14
CA LEU A 18 -6.73 8.38 27.83
C LEU A 18 -6.96 9.88 27.62
N SER A 19 -8.08 10.44 28.06
CA SER A 19 -8.32 11.89 28.03
C SER A 19 -7.34 12.66 28.93
N GLU A 20 -7.01 12.14 30.12
CA GLU A 20 -6.01 12.74 31.00
C GLU A 20 -4.60 12.65 30.42
N LEU A 21 -4.26 11.53 29.77
CA LEU A 21 -2.94 11.29 29.18
C LEU A 21 -2.69 12.13 27.91
N LEU A 22 -3.68 12.20 27.01
CA LEU A 22 -3.50 12.71 25.65
C LEU A 22 -4.25 14.03 25.38
N GLY A 23 -5.13 14.46 26.29
CA GLY A 23 -5.93 15.67 26.13
C GLY A 23 -6.81 15.61 24.87
N GLU A 24 -6.68 16.63 24.01
CA GLU A 24 -7.42 16.73 22.74
C GLU A 24 -7.07 15.62 21.72
N ASN A 25 -5.94 14.94 21.91
CA ASN A 25 -5.52 13.83 21.07
C ASN A 25 -6.20 12.49 21.43
N ALA A 26 -7.18 12.49 22.34
CA ALA A 26 -8.09 11.36 22.58
C ALA A 26 -9.53 11.76 22.24
N CYS A 27 -10.05 11.21 21.15
CA CYS A 27 -11.36 11.56 20.60
C CYS A 27 -12.38 10.42 20.80
N PHE A 28 -13.51 10.76 21.43
CA PHE A 28 -14.61 9.83 21.73
C PHE A 28 -15.95 10.27 21.12
N ASP A 29 -15.94 11.36 20.35
CA ASP A 29 -17.11 11.88 19.66
C ASP A 29 -17.58 10.94 18.52
N ALA A 30 -18.86 11.04 18.16
CA ALA A 30 -19.47 10.14 17.19
C ALA A 30 -18.91 10.32 15.77
N GLU A 31 -18.57 11.55 15.37
CA GLU A 31 -18.11 11.85 14.01
C GLU A 31 -16.73 11.24 13.75
N THR A 32 -15.78 11.44 14.66
CA THR A 32 -14.45 10.85 14.58
C THR A 32 -14.55 9.33 14.57
N ARG A 33 -15.29 8.74 15.50
CA ARG A 33 -15.44 7.28 15.59
C ARG A 33 -16.09 6.69 14.33
N GLU A 34 -17.04 7.39 13.72
CA GLU A 34 -17.64 6.99 12.45
C GLU A 34 -16.63 7.00 11.30
N TYR A 35 -15.87 8.10 11.13
CA TYR A 35 -14.82 8.16 10.11
C TYR A 35 -13.79 7.02 10.27
N PHE A 36 -13.40 6.72 11.50
CA PHE A 36 -12.41 5.69 11.80
C PHE A 36 -12.91 4.24 11.68
N ALA A 37 -14.23 4.05 11.53
CA ALA A 37 -14.84 2.77 11.18
C ALA A 37 -14.82 2.46 9.67
N ASN A 38 -14.41 3.41 8.82
CA ASN A 38 -14.42 3.25 7.37
C ASN A 38 -13.05 2.79 6.82
N ASP A 39 -13.09 1.89 5.84
CA ASP A 39 -11.97 1.58 4.94
C ASP A 39 -12.35 1.87 3.46
N VAL A 40 -11.47 1.52 2.53
CA VAL A 40 -11.66 1.78 1.08
C VAL A 40 -12.86 1.00 0.50
N PHE A 41 -13.21 -0.16 1.06
CA PHE A 41 -14.17 -1.10 0.49
C PHE A 41 -15.26 -1.57 1.48
N TRP A 42 -14.85 -2.11 2.61
CA TRP A 42 -15.69 -2.77 3.60
C TRP A 42 -16.52 -1.78 4.41
N GLN A 43 -17.83 -2.02 4.37
CA GLN A 43 -18.85 -1.22 5.06
C GLN A 43 -20.13 -2.06 5.26
N PRO A 44 -20.91 -1.81 6.33
CA PRO A 44 -20.60 -0.90 7.43
C PRO A 44 -19.45 -1.44 8.30
N GLY A 45 -18.67 -0.53 8.89
CA GLY A 45 -17.61 -0.90 9.84
C GLY A 45 -18.11 -0.98 11.28
N ILE A 46 -17.24 -1.43 12.18
CA ILE A 46 -17.51 -1.43 13.62
C ILE A 46 -16.98 -0.12 14.21
N ARG A 47 -17.86 0.61 14.91
CA ARG A 47 -17.48 1.87 15.56
C ARG A 47 -16.60 1.56 16.78
N PRO A 48 -15.37 2.11 16.86
CA PRO A 48 -14.51 1.88 18.02
C PRO A 48 -15.05 2.60 19.26
N LEU A 49 -14.52 2.28 20.44
CA LEU A 49 -14.75 3.01 21.69
C LEU A 49 -14.24 4.45 21.56
N GLY A 50 -13.07 4.63 20.95
CA GLY A 50 -12.43 5.92 20.74
C GLY A 50 -11.24 5.84 19.78
N VAL A 51 -10.64 6.99 19.50
CA VAL A 51 -9.48 7.16 18.64
C VAL A 51 -8.45 8.00 19.36
N VAL A 52 -7.18 7.60 19.29
CA VAL A 52 -6.07 8.33 19.91
C VAL A 52 -4.99 8.68 18.89
N PHE A 53 -4.36 9.84 19.07
CA PHE A 53 -3.35 10.44 18.18
C PHE A 53 -2.06 10.74 18.96
N PRO A 54 -1.31 9.72 19.41
CA PRO A 54 -0.09 9.94 20.17
C PRO A 54 0.92 10.77 19.37
N GLN A 55 1.58 11.72 20.05
CA GLN A 55 2.60 12.62 19.48
C GLN A 55 4.02 12.19 19.83
N THR A 56 4.17 11.24 20.77
CA THR A 56 5.45 10.65 21.16
C THR A 56 5.36 9.13 21.31
N SER A 57 6.51 8.46 21.25
CA SER A 57 6.56 7.00 21.47
C SER A 57 6.17 6.64 22.91
N GLU A 58 6.47 7.50 23.86
CA GLU A 58 6.13 7.35 25.28
C GLU A 58 4.62 7.44 25.52
N GLU A 59 3.96 8.44 24.93
CA GLU A 59 2.50 8.56 24.94
C GLU A 59 1.82 7.34 24.32
N ALA A 60 2.32 6.89 23.17
CA ALA A 60 1.80 5.69 22.52
C ALA A 60 1.96 4.45 23.43
N ALA A 61 3.10 4.30 24.09
CA ALA A 61 3.37 3.14 24.96
C ALA A 61 2.46 3.12 26.18
N GLU A 62 2.26 4.28 26.81
CA GLU A 62 1.36 4.42 27.96
C GLU A 62 -0.10 4.21 27.55
N ALA A 63 -0.54 4.79 26.43
CA ALA A 63 -1.90 4.62 25.94
C ALA A 63 -2.19 3.14 25.57
N VAL A 64 -1.23 2.43 24.98
CA VAL A 64 -1.35 0.98 24.74
C VAL A 64 -1.49 0.22 26.06
N ARG A 65 -0.69 0.56 27.08
CA ARG A 65 -0.75 -0.08 28.40
C ARG A 65 -2.11 0.15 29.07
N VAL A 66 -2.65 1.37 28.99
CA VAL A 66 -3.99 1.71 29.50
C VAL A 66 -5.08 0.92 28.79
N ALA A 67 -5.08 0.89 27.46
CA ALA A 67 -6.11 0.18 26.70
C ALA A 67 -6.03 -1.35 26.92
N ALA A 68 -4.88 -1.96 26.59
CA ALA A 68 -4.72 -3.40 26.67
C ALA A 68 -4.79 -3.93 28.11
N GLY A 69 -4.27 -3.19 29.09
CA GLY A 69 -4.35 -3.54 30.51
C GLY A 69 -5.78 -3.58 31.07
N ASN A 70 -6.74 -2.96 30.37
CA ASN A 70 -8.16 -2.98 30.71
C ASN A 70 -8.98 -3.86 29.76
N GLY A 71 -8.34 -4.72 28.96
CA GLY A 71 -9.03 -5.62 28.03
C GLY A 71 -9.58 -4.94 26.77
N ILE A 72 -9.14 -3.72 26.47
CA ILE A 72 -9.57 -2.97 25.27
C ILE A 72 -8.58 -3.22 24.14
N ALA A 73 -9.11 -3.57 22.96
CA ALA A 73 -8.30 -3.86 21.80
C ALA A 73 -7.56 -2.60 21.30
N VAL A 74 -6.32 -2.80 20.84
CA VAL A 74 -5.45 -1.78 20.26
C VAL A 74 -5.44 -1.98 18.75
N VAL A 75 -5.93 -1.03 17.97
CA VAL A 75 -6.00 -1.13 16.50
C VAL A 75 -5.07 -0.11 15.86
N PRO A 76 -3.87 -0.51 15.39
CA PRO A 76 -2.95 0.39 14.71
C PRO A 76 -3.52 0.93 13.40
N ARG A 77 -3.40 2.23 13.19
CA ARG A 77 -3.76 2.89 11.92
C ARG A 77 -2.72 3.96 11.56
N GLY A 78 -2.50 4.11 10.26
CA GLY A 78 -1.75 5.23 9.68
C GLY A 78 -2.63 5.98 8.70
N GLY A 79 -2.19 6.07 7.44
CA GLY A 79 -2.90 6.79 6.37
C GLY A 79 -4.31 6.29 6.02
N GLY A 80 -4.68 5.06 6.43
CA GLY A 80 -6.01 4.50 6.13
C GLY A 80 -6.27 4.26 4.64
N MET A 81 -5.28 3.74 3.91
CA MET A 81 -5.30 3.59 2.43
C MET A 81 -5.38 2.12 1.95
N SER A 82 -5.68 1.19 2.84
CA SER A 82 -5.80 -0.24 2.52
C SER A 82 -7.27 -0.66 2.40
N TYR A 83 -7.52 -1.78 1.72
CA TYR A 83 -8.82 -2.36 1.40
C TYR A 83 -9.04 -3.74 2.06
N THR A 84 -8.21 -4.07 3.06
CA THR A 84 -8.04 -5.44 3.57
C THR A 84 -8.53 -5.60 5.01
N LYS A 85 -9.36 -4.66 5.48
CA LYS A 85 -9.84 -4.55 6.88
C LYS A 85 -8.75 -4.38 7.93
N GLY A 86 -7.49 -4.15 7.55
CA GLY A 86 -6.34 -4.25 8.46
C GLY A 86 -6.23 -3.17 9.53
N TYR A 87 -6.88 -2.02 9.33
CA TYR A 87 -6.92 -0.92 10.30
C TYR A 87 -8.33 -0.64 10.82
N LEU A 88 -9.31 -1.48 10.46
CA LEU A 88 -10.66 -1.39 10.99
C LEU A 88 -10.74 -2.04 12.37
N PRO A 89 -11.58 -1.53 13.28
CA PRO A 89 -11.93 -2.27 14.48
C PRO A 89 -12.59 -3.61 14.15
N ALA A 90 -12.20 -4.66 14.88
CA ALA A 90 -12.85 -5.97 14.81
C ALA A 90 -13.89 -6.17 15.92
N VAL A 91 -13.89 -5.31 16.94
CA VAL A 91 -14.79 -5.32 18.10
C VAL A 91 -15.09 -3.87 18.51
N GLU A 92 -16.21 -3.64 19.19
CA GLU A 92 -16.60 -2.30 19.69
C GLU A 92 -15.67 -1.81 20.80
N ALA A 93 -15.23 -2.73 21.68
CA ALA A 93 -14.27 -2.47 22.75
C ALA A 93 -12.84 -2.35 22.19
N ALA A 94 -12.63 -1.37 21.31
CA ALA A 94 -11.36 -1.10 20.64
C ALA A 94 -11.04 0.40 20.65
N ILE A 95 -9.77 0.73 20.82
CA ILE A 95 -9.23 2.07 20.55
C ILE A 95 -8.40 1.99 19.26
N VAL A 96 -8.68 2.91 18.33
CA VAL A 96 -7.84 3.07 17.13
C VAL A 96 -6.67 3.99 17.46
N PHE A 97 -5.45 3.51 17.25
CA PHE A 97 -4.21 4.24 17.46
C PHE A 97 -3.73 4.80 16.13
N ASP A 98 -4.02 6.06 15.86
CA ASP A 98 -3.58 6.74 14.66
C ASP A 98 -2.16 7.28 14.85
N ALA A 99 -1.20 6.59 14.22
CA ALA A 99 0.21 6.89 14.36
C ALA A 99 0.65 8.16 13.61
N ARG A 100 -0.23 8.87 12.88
CA ARG A 100 0.15 10.05 12.09
C ARG A 100 0.66 11.23 12.92
N GLY A 101 0.43 11.25 14.24
CA GLY A 101 1.08 12.19 15.15
C GLY A 101 2.58 11.96 15.33
N LEU A 102 3.07 10.74 15.05
CA LEU A 102 4.48 10.36 15.07
C LEU A 102 5.09 10.62 13.68
N SER A 103 5.29 11.89 13.33
CA SER A 103 5.66 12.31 11.96
C SER A 103 7.00 13.05 11.84
N ARG A 104 7.96 12.75 12.71
CA ARG A 104 9.30 13.36 12.67
C ARG A 104 10.32 12.49 11.93
N VAL A 105 11.16 13.14 11.13
CA VAL A 105 12.42 12.55 10.64
C VAL A 105 13.45 12.70 11.75
N LEU A 106 13.85 11.57 12.35
CA LEU A 106 14.69 11.54 13.54
C LEU A 106 16.17 11.70 13.21
N GLU A 107 16.63 11.07 12.12
CA GLU A 107 18.00 11.15 11.66
C GLU A 107 18.08 10.89 10.15
N VAL A 108 18.83 11.72 9.42
CA VAL A 108 19.34 11.41 8.09
C VAL A 108 20.84 11.30 8.20
N ASN A 109 21.40 10.13 7.89
CA ASN A 109 22.82 9.86 8.02
C ASN A 109 23.42 9.50 6.63
N PRO A 110 23.95 10.49 5.89
CA PRO A 110 24.54 10.28 4.58
C PRO A 110 25.83 9.45 4.61
N ASP A 111 26.62 9.56 5.68
CA ASP A 111 27.91 8.87 5.81
C ASP A 111 27.71 7.36 5.98
N ASP A 112 26.76 6.97 6.84
CA ASP A 112 26.41 5.57 7.12
C ASP A 112 25.25 5.06 6.22
N GLN A 113 24.71 5.91 5.35
CA GLN A 113 23.64 5.62 4.38
C GLN A 113 22.36 5.03 4.99
N TYR A 114 21.81 5.68 6.01
CA TYR A 114 20.49 5.35 6.53
C TYR A 114 19.67 6.57 6.93
N VAL A 115 18.37 6.38 7.06
CA VAL A 115 17.42 7.34 7.60
C VAL A 115 16.58 6.67 8.68
N THR A 116 16.43 7.31 9.83
CA THR A 116 15.49 6.90 10.88
C THR A 116 14.35 7.90 10.93
N VAL A 117 13.12 7.41 10.85
CA VAL A 117 11.91 8.22 10.73
C VAL A 117 10.79 7.62 11.57
N GLU A 118 9.93 8.46 12.14
CA GLU A 118 8.75 8.00 12.84
C GLU A 118 7.74 7.34 11.88
N ALA A 119 7.01 6.35 12.38
CA ALA A 119 6.16 5.47 11.58
C ALA A 119 4.92 6.17 11.00
N GLY A 120 4.57 7.34 11.54
CA GLY A 120 3.49 8.20 11.07
C GLY A 120 3.86 9.10 9.91
N CYS A 121 5.16 9.31 9.62
CA CYS A 121 5.56 10.03 8.41
C CYS A 121 4.95 9.38 7.18
N THR A 122 4.52 10.20 6.24
CA THR A 122 4.16 9.78 4.90
C THR A 122 5.41 9.51 4.05
N TRP A 123 5.24 8.75 2.98
CA TRP A 123 6.34 8.56 2.01
C TRP A 123 6.69 9.87 1.32
N ALA A 124 5.72 10.76 1.08
CA ALA A 124 5.97 12.09 0.55
C ALA A 124 6.88 12.91 1.47
N GLU A 125 6.59 12.97 2.77
CA GLU A 125 7.42 13.67 3.75
C GLU A 125 8.84 13.10 3.83
N LEU A 126 8.99 11.77 3.83
CA LEU A 126 10.31 11.14 3.83
C LEU A 126 11.10 11.49 2.57
N ASN A 127 10.46 11.47 1.39
CA ASN A 127 11.13 11.85 0.15
C ASN A 127 11.55 13.31 0.17
N THR A 128 10.69 14.23 0.64
CA THR A 128 11.03 15.64 0.82
C THR A 128 12.19 15.85 1.78
N ALA A 129 12.26 15.11 2.89
CA ALA A 129 13.36 15.20 3.83
C ALA A 129 14.71 14.73 3.26
N LEU A 130 14.70 13.91 2.20
CA LEU A 130 15.89 13.44 1.50
C LEU A 130 16.23 14.31 0.27
N GLU A 131 15.39 15.27 -0.11
CA GLU A 131 15.70 16.19 -1.22
C GLU A 131 17.00 16.96 -0.97
N GLY A 132 17.80 17.14 -2.02
CA GLY A 132 19.09 17.84 -1.93
C GLY A 132 20.25 17.02 -1.34
N THR A 133 19.99 15.88 -0.70
CA THR A 133 21.04 14.99 -0.16
C THR A 133 21.77 14.18 -1.22
N GLY A 134 21.16 14.00 -2.40
CA GLY A 134 21.62 13.07 -3.42
C GLY A 134 21.34 11.60 -3.10
N LEU A 135 20.55 11.31 -2.06
CA LEU A 135 20.18 9.97 -1.61
C LEU A 135 18.65 9.71 -1.72
N ARG A 136 18.26 8.43 -1.74
CA ARG A 136 16.87 7.95 -1.62
C ARG A 136 16.81 6.57 -0.98
N THR A 137 15.67 6.16 -0.46
CA THR A 137 15.46 4.75 -0.08
C THR A 137 15.33 3.86 -1.33
N GLY A 138 15.56 2.55 -1.18
CA GLY A 138 15.53 1.57 -2.28
C GLY A 138 14.12 1.45 -2.86
N TYR A 139 13.21 0.91 -2.06
CA TYR A 139 11.79 1.18 -2.16
C TYR A 139 11.51 2.58 -1.59
N TRP A 140 10.84 3.43 -2.35
CA TRP A 140 10.65 4.85 -1.98
C TRP A 140 9.18 5.30 -1.93
N GLY A 141 8.24 4.35 -2.00
CA GLY A 141 6.86 4.56 -1.57
C GLY A 141 5.79 3.87 -2.43
N PRO A 142 4.54 3.80 -1.95
CA PRO A 142 3.42 3.36 -2.77
C PRO A 142 2.87 4.53 -3.60
N LEU A 143 1.98 4.23 -4.55
CA LEU A 143 1.20 5.26 -5.26
C LEU A 143 0.39 6.17 -4.30
N SER A 144 -0.02 5.64 -3.15
CA SER A 144 -0.74 6.38 -2.11
C SER A 144 0.18 7.13 -1.16
N GLY A 145 1.48 7.25 -1.45
CA GLY A 145 2.52 7.78 -0.56
C GLY A 145 2.32 9.22 -0.05
N LEU A 146 1.37 9.97 -0.62
CA LEU A 146 0.93 11.25 -0.06
C LEU A 146 0.21 11.08 1.29
N ASN A 147 -0.53 9.98 1.46
CA ASN A 147 -1.29 9.66 2.68
C ASN A 147 -0.73 8.43 3.40
N ALA A 148 -0.23 7.44 2.65
CA ALA A 148 0.29 6.20 3.20
C ALA A 148 1.55 6.49 4.04
N THR A 149 1.55 5.98 5.26
CA THR A 149 2.63 6.19 6.21
C THR A 149 3.71 5.11 6.10
N ILE A 150 4.89 5.39 6.65
CA ILE A 150 6.01 4.45 6.73
C ILE A 150 5.58 3.15 7.45
N GLY A 151 4.99 3.26 8.63
CA GLY A 151 4.53 2.10 9.41
C GLY A 151 3.39 1.33 8.74
N GLY A 152 2.50 2.03 8.05
CA GLY A 152 1.42 1.40 7.27
C GLY A 152 1.97 0.58 6.11
N ALA A 153 2.91 1.13 5.34
CA ALA A 153 3.55 0.41 4.25
C ALA A 153 4.29 -0.84 4.73
N MET A 154 5.05 -0.73 5.82
CA MET A 154 5.76 -1.87 6.44
C MET A 154 4.80 -2.96 6.92
N SER A 155 3.72 -2.57 7.60
CA SER A 155 2.71 -3.53 8.09
C SER A 155 2.01 -4.25 6.95
N GLN A 156 1.87 -3.62 5.78
CA GLN A 156 1.19 -4.16 4.61
C GLN A 156 2.15 -4.82 3.60
N ASN A 157 3.46 -4.79 3.87
CA ASN A 157 4.52 -5.18 2.95
C ASN A 157 4.37 -4.59 1.53
N SER A 158 4.20 -3.26 1.50
CA SER A 158 3.88 -2.50 0.29
C SER A 158 4.95 -2.57 -0.81
N ALA A 159 4.54 -2.43 -2.06
CA ALA A 159 5.38 -2.33 -3.26
C ALA A 159 4.87 -1.22 -4.18
N PHE A 160 5.76 -0.63 -4.99
CA PHE A 160 5.50 0.13 -6.22
C PHE A 160 6.80 0.80 -6.70
N PHE A 161 7.14 1.95 -6.12
CA PHE A 161 8.26 2.76 -6.55
C PHE A 161 9.59 2.18 -6.07
N GLY A 162 10.51 1.95 -7.02
CA GLY A 162 11.79 1.24 -6.78
C GLY A 162 11.66 -0.27 -6.58
N SER A 163 10.46 -0.83 -6.65
CA SER A 163 10.19 -2.24 -6.31
C SER A 163 10.71 -3.25 -7.33
N ALA A 164 10.92 -2.87 -8.59
CA ALA A 164 11.47 -3.81 -9.56
C ALA A 164 12.91 -4.22 -9.21
N LEU A 165 13.70 -3.31 -8.62
CA LEU A 165 15.08 -3.57 -8.18
C LEU A 165 15.18 -3.95 -6.70
N ASN A 166 14.27 -3.45 -5.87
CA ASN A 166 14.36 -3.56 -4.40
C ASN A 166 13.20 -4.34 -3.76
N ALA A 167 12.41 -5.05 -4.56
CA ALA A 167 11.22 -5.79 -4.12
C ALA A 167 10.26 -4.94 -3.26
N THR A 168 9.71 -5.51 -2.20
CA THR A 168 8.79 -4.81 -1.29
C THR A 168 9.53 -3.88 -0.32
N VAL A 169 8.78 -3.06 0.41
CA VAL A 169 9.31 -2.20 1.48
C VAL A 169 10.19 -2.96 2.46
N ALA A 170 9.87 -4.24 2.75
CA ALA A 170 10.58 -5.03 3.72
C ALA A 170 12.09 -5.06 3.44
N GLU A 171 12.52 -5.21 2.19
CA GLU A 171 13.94 -5.28 1.83
C GLU A 171 14.72 -3.97 2.08
N SER A 172 14.01 -2.84 2.19
CA SER A 172 14.64 -1.54 2.45
C SER A 172 14.81 -1.21 3.93
N VAL A 173 14.16 -1.96 4.83
CA VAL A 173 14.16 -1.69 6.28
C VAL A 173 15.32 -2.40 6.97
N ILE A 174 16.03 -1.71 7.85
CA ILE A 174 17.15 -2.29 8.63
C ILE A 174 16.89 -2.36 10.13
N GLY A 175 15.83 -1.70 10.61
CA GLY A 175 15.32 -1.82 11.97
C GLY A 175 13.96 -1.15 12.14
N VAL A 176 13.19 -1.58 13.13
CA VAL A 176 11.93 -0.95 13.54
C VAL A 176 11.87 -0.80 15.06
N THR A 177 11.18 0.23 15.53
CA THR A 177 10.77 0.38 16.93
C THR A 177 9.28 0.13 17.03
N VAL A 178 8.88 -0.79 17.91
CA VAL A 178 7.51 -1.29 18.04
C VAL A 178 7.08 -1.29 19.50
N ILE A 179 5.84 -0.89 19.77
CA ILE A 179 5.17 -1.05 21.06
C ILE A 179 4.35 -2.34 21.03
N LEU A 180 4.63 -3.24 21.97
CA LEU A 180 3.93 -4.51 22.14
C LEU A 180 2.65 -4.33 22.96
N ALA A 181 1.80 -5.37 23.03
CA ALA A 181 0.51 -5.30 23.72
C ALA A 181 0.61 -4.96 25.22
N ASN A 182 1.73 -5.28 25.87
CA ASN A 182 1.99 -4.91 27.27
C ASN A 182 2.50 -3.46 27.46
N GLY A 183 2.64 -2.68 26.37
CA GLY A 183 3.18 -1.33 26.39
C GLY A 183 4.70 -1.24 26.50
N SER A 184 5.42 -2.37 26.36
CA SER A 184 6.89 -2.36 26.24
C SER A 184 7.34 -2.01 24.83
N THR A 185 8.47 -1.32 24.73
CA THR A 185 9.07 -0.91 23.45
C THR A 185 10.21 -1.85 23.08
N VAL A 186 10.18 -2.36 21.85
CA VAL A 186 11.22 -3.20 21.26
C VAL A 186 11.80 -2.50 20.04
N THR A 187 13.12 -2.36 19.99
CA THR A 187 13.85 -1.89 18.81
C THR A 187 14.62 -3.06 18.19
N THR A 188 14.48 -3.27 16.89
CA THR A 188 15.10 -4.39 16.15
C THR A 188 16.31 -3.93 15.33
N GLY A 189 17.04 -4.91 14.78
CA GLY A 189 18.30 -4.65 14.07
C GLY A 189 19.37 -4.07 14.99
N ALA A 190 20.45 -3.54 14.41
CA ALA A 190 21.55 -2.98 15.18
C ALA A 190 21.09 -1.81 16.09
N GLY A 191 20.02 -1.08 15.73
CA GLY A 191 19.49 0.01 16.56
C GLY A 191 18.97 -0.44 17.93
N GLY A 192 18.63 -1.72 18.09
CA GLY A 192 18.20 -2.29 19.37
C GLY A 192 19.33 -2.58 20.36
N ARG A 193 20.59 -2.39 19.94
CA ARG A 193 21.75 -2.74 20.74
C ARG A 193 22.36 -1.51 21.39
N ALA A 194 22.71 -1.63 22.67
CA ALA A 194 23.31 -0.52 23.42
C ALA A 194 24.63 -0.05 22.78
N GLY A 195 24.74 1.26 22.55
CA GLY A 195 25.96 1.91 22.09
C GLY A 195 26.31 1.73 20.61
N THR A 196 25.38 1.31 19.75
CA THR A 196 25.61 1.21 18.30
C THR A 196 24.55 1.96 17.49
N LYS A 197 24.85 2.20 16.20
CA LYS A 197 23.97 2.84 15.22
C LYS A 197 23.11 1.79 14.48
N PRO A 198 21.95 2.16 13.91
CA PRO A 198 21.04 1.24 13.22
C PRO A 198 21.46 0.95 11.77
N PHE A 199 22.72 0.59 11.52
CA PHE A 199 23.27 0.48 10.15
C PHE A 199 22.98 -0.85 9.42
N THR A 200 22.50 -1.88 10.14
CA THR A 200 22.23 -3.21 9.59
C THR A 200 21.26 -4.03 10.44
N ARG A 201 20.70 -5.11 9.86
CA ARG A 201 20.18 -6.25 10.62
C ARG A 201 21.36 -7.10 11.10
N GLU A 202 21.31 -7.63 12.32
CA GLU A 202 22.43 -8.36 12.94
C GLU A 202 22.14 -9.87 13.09
N GLY A 203 23.13 -10.63 13.57
CA GLY A 203 23.06 -12.10 13.65
C GLY A 203 22.10 -12.64 14.72
N GLY A 204 21.41 -13.74 14.40
CA GLY A 204 20.30 -14.31 15.17
C GLY A 204 19.06 -14.46 14.28
N PRO A 205 17.88 -14.80 14.83
CA PRO A 205 16.63 -14.65 14.10
C PRO A 205 16.44 -13.19 13.67
N ASP A 206 15.98 -12.96 12.43
CA ASP A 206 15.67 -11.61 11.97
C ASP A 206 14.39 -11.09 12.66
N MET A 207 14.58 -10.45 13.82
CA MET A 207 13.50 -9.85 14.58
C MET A 207 12.82 -8.70 13.85
N THR A 208 13.53 -8.00 12.94
CA THR A 208 12.92 -6.95 12.12
C THR A 208 11.88 -7.58 11.19
N GLY A 209 12.23 -8.71 10.55
CA GLY A 209 11.34 -9.46 9.66
C GLY A 209 10.00 -9.85 10.28
N LEU A 210 9.95 -10.13 11.60
CA LEU A 210 8.70 -10.45 12.29
C LEU A 210 7.66 -9.33 12.23
N PHE A 211 8.10 -8.06 12.20
CA PHE A 211 7.22 -6.89 12.21
C PHE A 211 7.00 -6.29 10.81
N LEU A 212 7.47 -6.96 9.75
CA LEU A 212 7.29 -6.56 8.35
C LEU A 212 6.24 -7.47 7.71
N GLY A 213 5.15 -6.89 7.20
CA GLY A 213 4.01 -7.66 6.70
C GLY A 213 3.12 -8.26 7.79
N ASP A 214 3.29 -7.85 9.04
CA ASP A 214 2.53 -8.37 10.18
C ASP A 214 1.09 -7.81 10.27
N ASN A 215 0.71 -6.89 9.38
CA ASN A 215 -0.57 -6.20 9.35
C ASN A 215 -1.00 -5.61 10.71
N GLY A 216 -0.03 -5.15 11.52
CA GLY A 216 -0.26 -4.60 12.85
C GLY A 216 -0.66 -5.64 13.91
N ALA A 217 -0.59 -6.93 13.60
CA ALA A 217 -0.98 -8.00 14.51
C ALA A 217 -0.01 -8.18 15.68
N LEU A 218 1.27 -7.82 15.54
CA LEU A 218 2.29 -8.06 16.56
C LEU A 218 2.64 -6.81 17.37
N GLY A 219 2.24 -5.62 16.91
CA GLY A 219 2.49 -4.38 17.64
C GLY A 219 2.31 -3.11 16.81
N LEU A 220 2.31 -1.98 17.51
CA LEU A 220 2.25 -0.64 16.95
C LEU A 220 3.66 -0.16 16.60
N LYS A 221 3.97 0.01 15.31
CA LYS A 221 5.25 0.62 14.88
C LYS A 221 5.24 2.10 15.23
N VAL A 222 6.32 2.59 15.83
CA VAL A 222 6.50 4.02 16.16
C VAL A 222 7.65 4.67 15.41
N SER A 223 8.68 3.92 15.02
CA SER A 223 9.72 4.40 14.12
C SER A 223 10.35 3.27 13.31
N ALA A 224 11.06 3.63 12.25
CA ALA A 224 11.79 2.69 11.42
C ALA A 224 13.05 3.31 10.84
N THR A 225 14.05 2.46 10.62
CA THR A 225 15.29 2.82 9.95
C THR A 225 15.34 2.14 8.58
N LEU A 226 15.59 2.92 7.52
CA LEU A 226 15.69 2.45 6.14
C LEU A 226 17.07 2.73 5.57
N ARG A 227 17.54 1.84 4.70
CA ARG A 227 18.79 2.02 3.95
C ARG A 227 18.61 3.08 2.86
N LEU A 228 19.62 3.94 2.72
CA LEU A 228 19.73 4.93 1.67
C LEU A 228 20.66 4.46 0.55
N TRP A 229 20.35 4.90 -0.66
CA TRP A 229 21.10 4.66 -1.88
C TRP A 229 21.32 5.99 -2.61
N PRO A 230 22.40 6.13 -3.38
CA PRO A 230 22.54 7.26 -4.30
C PRO A 230 21.35 7.36 -5.25
N GLN A 231 20.87 8.59 -5.49
CA GLN A 231 19.94 8.88 -6.56
C GLN A 231 20.58 8.50 -7.92
N PRO A 232 19.79 8.00 -8.89
CA PRO A 232 20.30 7.73 -10.21
C PRO A 232 20.80 9.01 -10.87
N ARG A 233 21.85 8.91 -11.69
CA ARG A 233 22.35 10.06 -12.47
C ARG A 233 21.53 10.26 -13.73
N GLU A 234 21.06 9.16 -14.32
CA GLU A 234 20.27 9.16 -15.54
C GLU A 234 18.98 8.37 -15.36
N THR A 235 17.90 8.81 -16.00
CA THR A 235 16.61 8.13 -16.01
C THR A 235 16.02 8.08 -17.41
N GLY A 236 15.69 6.88 -17.87
CA GLY A 236 15.03 6.61 -19.14
C GLY A 236 13.58 6.16 -18.94
N TYR A 237 12.75 6.39 -19.95
CA TYR A 237 11.33 6.09 -19.92
C TYR A 237 10.91 5.41 -21.22
N LEU A 238 10.14 4.34 -21.12
CA LEU A 238 9.56 3.62 -22.25
C LEU A 238 8.09 3.30 -21.98
N SER A 239 7.29 3.29 -23.04
CA SER A 239 5.92 2.76 -23.01
C SER A 239 5.71 1.86 -24.22
N TYR A 240 4.96 0.77 -24.05
CA TYR A 240 4.63 -0.16 -25.13
C TYR A 240 3.16 -0.57 -25.07
N GLY A 241 2.53 -0.73 -26.22
CA GLY A 241 1.18 -1.26 -26.37
C GLY A 241 1.22 -2.72 -26.83
N PHE A 242 0.39 -3.56 -26.23
CA PHE A 242 0.29 -4.99 -26.51
C PHE A 242 -1.15 -5.39 -26.85
N ARG A 243 -1.29 -6.53 -27.54
CA ARG A 243 -2.60 -7.08 -27.92
C ARG A 243 -3.18 -8.01 -26.86
N THR A 244 -2.33 -8.70 -26.10
CA THR A 244 -2.75 -9.69 -25.09
C THR A 244 -2.06 -9.42 -23.75
N LEU A 245 -2.68 -9.88 -22.66
CA LEU A 245 -2.07 -9.83 -21.32
C LEU A 245 -0.80 -10.67 -21.29
N ALA A 246 -0.80 -11.82 -21.97
CA ALA A 246 0.33 -12.74 -22.02
C ALA A 246 1.57 -12.11 -22.65
N ASP A 247 1.42 -11.36 -23.75
CA ASP A 247 2.56 -10.69 -24.40
C ASP A 247 3.18 -9.62 -23.48
N MET A 248 2.33 -8.83 -22.82
CA MET A 248 2.76 -7.80 -21.87
C MET A 248 3.46 -8.42 -20.65
N ALA A 249 2.84 -9.43 -20.03
CA ALA A 249 3.36 -10.13 -18.87
C ALA A 249 4.70 -10.84 -19.20
N GLY A 250 4.81 -11.46 -20.37
CA GLY A 250 6.04 -12.09 -20.85
C GLY A 250 7.20 -11.10 -20.97
N ALA A 251 6.95 -9.89 -21.49
CA ALA A 251 7.94 -8.82 -21.53
C ALA A 251 8.36 -8.37 -20.12
N GLN A 252 7.41 -8.18 -19.20
CA GLN A 252 7.70 -7.85 -17.79
C GLN A 252 8.55 -8.93 -17.11
N VAL A 253 8.22 -10.20 -17.31
CA VAL A 253 8.94 -11.34 -16.74
C VAL A 253 10.37 -11.42 -17.29
N ALA A 254 10.56 -11.17 -18.59
CA ALA A 254 11.90 -11.11 -19.19
C ALA A 254 12.75 -9.99 -18.57
N MET A 255 12.17 -8.80 -18.40
CA MET A 255 12.87 -7.66 -17.77
C MET A 255 13.15 -7.88 -16.29
N ALA A 256 12.24 -8.53 -15.55
CA ALA A 256 12.45 -8.91 -14.16
C ALA A 256 13.65 -9.87 -14.02
N ARG A 257 13.73 -10.90 -14.89
CA ARG A 257 14.85 -11.86 -14.90
C ARG A 257 16.21 -11.20 -15.12
N GLU A 258 16.25 -10.12 -15.88
CA GLU A 258 17.47 -9.35 -16.15
C GLU A 258 17.70 -8.21 -15.14
N ARG A 259 16.76 -7.99 -14.19
CA ARG A 259 16.76 -6.85 -13.25
C ARG A 259 16.98 -5.52 -13.99
N LEU A 260 16.30 -5.36 -15.12
CA LEU A 260 16.61 -4.34 -16.13
C LEU A 260 15.99 -2.96 -15.83
N ILE A 261 14.87 -2.94 -15.11
CA ILE A 261 14.02 -1.75 -14.91
C ILE A 261 13.92 -1.39 -13.42
N SER A 262 13.77 -0.10 -13.10
CA SER A 262 13.54 0.38 -11.72
C SER A 262 12.07 0.39 -11.34
N GLU A 263 11.20 0.61 -12.33
CA GLU A 263 9.75 0.52 -12.21
C GLU A 263 9.16 -0.08 -13.50
N GLY A 264 8.13 -0.92 -13.36
CA GLY A 264 7.40 -1.48 -14.48
C GLY A 264 5.98 -1.84 -14.09
N PHE A 265 4.98 -1.25 -14.74
CA PHE A 265 3.57 -1.60 -14.52
C PHE A 265 2.81 -1.67 -15.85
N GLY A 266 2.04 -2.74 -15.98
CA GLY A 266 1.15 -3.02 -17.09
C GLY A 266 -0.30 -2.78 -16.68
N ILE A 267 -1.11 -2.22 -17.57
CA ILE A 267 -2.55 -2.01 -17.35
C ILE A 267 -3.34 -2.38 -18.60
N ASP A 268 -4.57 -2.84 -18.43
CA ASP A 268 -5.51 -3.01 -19.54
C ASP A 268 -6.16 -1.68 -19.96
N LYS A 269 -6.85 -1.72 -21.10
CA LYS A 269 -7.60 -0.57 -21.64
C LYS A 269 -8.69 -0.09 -20.68
N THR A 270 -9.29 -0.99 -19.91
CA THR A 270 -10.37 -0.65 -18.98
C THR A 270 -9.82 0.21 -17.86
N LYS A 271 -8.70 -0.17 -17.23
CA LYS A 271 -8.02 0.65 -16.23
C LYS A 271 -7.53 1.97 -16.80
N ALA A 272 -7.00 1.97 -18.02
CA ALA A 272 -6.56 3.20 -18.68
C ALA A 272 -7.71 4.21 -18.91
N SER A 273 -8.93 3.71 -19.10
CA SER A 273 -10.12 4.53 -19.38
C SER A 273 -10.98 4.83 -18.14
N HIS A 274 -11.00 3.95 -17.14
CA HIS A 274 -11.84 4.07 -15.94
C HIS A 274 -11.08 4.64 -14.74
N SER A 275 -9.75 4.57 -14.71
CA SER A 275 -8.99 5.16 -13.60
C SER A 275 -9.00 6.69 -13.69
N ALA A 276 -9.47 7.35 -12.63
CA ALA A 276 -9.41 8.81 -12.52
C ALA A 276 -7.96 9.35 -12.51
N SER A 277 -7.00 8.55 -12.00
CA SER A 277 -5.58 8.90 -12.00
C SER A 277 -4.97 8.90 -13.40
N VAL A 278 -5.27 7.87 -14.21
CA VAL A 278 -4.70 7.73 -15.57
C VAL A 278 -5.24 8.81 -16.51
N ASN A 279 -6.54 9.10 -16.44
CA ASN A 279 -7.15 10.13 -17.29
C ASN A 279 -6.60 11.54 -17.06
N ARG A 280 -5.99 11.82 -15.90
CA ARG A 280 -5.42 13.13 -15.57
C ARG A 280 -3.93 13.27 -15.83
N ILE A 281 -3.31 12.27 -16.48
CA ILE A 281 -1.93 12.37 -16.98
C ILE A 281 -1.78 13.57 -17.92
N SER A 282 -2.81 13.93 -18.69
CA SER A 282 -2.83 15.14 -19.54
C SER A 282 -2.61 16.44 -18.76
N ASP A 283 -3.11 16.53 -17.52
CA ASP A 283 -2.93 17.73 -16.68
C ASP A 283 -1.49 17.79 -16.13
N GLY A 284 -0.92 16.63 -15.80
CA GLY A 284 0.49 16.48 -15.47
C GLY A 284 1.41 16.94 -16.60
N LEU A 285 1.10 16.52 -17.83
CA LEU A 285 1.82 16.92 -19.05
C LEU A 285 1.78 18.44 -19.29
N LYS A 286 0.61 19.07 -19.15
CA LYS A 286 0.49 20.54 -19.25
C LYS A 286 1.37 21.24 -18.22
N THR A 287 1.44 20.70 -17.00
CA THR A 287 2.27 21.27 -15.93
C THR A 287 3.76 21.16 -16.26
N LEU A 288 4.22 20.00 -16.74
CA LEU A 288 5.62 19.80 -17.16
C LEU A 288 6.01 20.76 -18.30
N GLY A 289 5.13 20.93 -19.29
CA GLY A 289 5.35 21.87 -20.39
C GLY A 289 5.45 23.33 -19.94
N ASN A 290 4.69 23.73 -18.91
CA ASN A 290 4.76 25.08 -18.35
C ASN A 290 6.05 25.33 -17.57
N VAL A 291 6.52 24.34 -16.77
CA VAL A 291 7.78 24.43 -16.02
C VAL A 291 8.98 24.52 -16.97
N ALA A 292 8.98 23.75 -18.06
CA ALA A 292 10.01 23.79 -19.10
C ALA A 292 10.07 25.13 -19.85
N ARG A 293 8.96 25.87 -19.94
CA ARG A 293 8.94 27.22 -20.56
C ARG A 293 9.50 28.30 -19.63
N THR A 294 9.44 28.11 -18.32
CA THR A 294 9.94 29.07 -17.32
C THR A 294 11.40 28.86 -16.92
N GLY A 295 11.97 27.66 -17.14
CA GLY A 295 13.37 27.36 -16.86
C GLY A 295 14.28 27.61 -18.07
N LYS A 296 15.21 28.58 -17.97
CA LYS A 296 16.26 28.80 -18.97
C LYS A 296 17.40 27.78 -18.82
N THR A 297 17.18 26.51 -19.11
CA THR A 297 18.28 25.55 -19.37
C THR A 297 17.80 24.30 -20.10
N MET A 298 18.67 23.80 -21.00
CA MET A 298 18.66 22.51 -21.71
C MET A 298 17.85 22.41 -23.00
N MET A 299 18.56 22.62 -24.12
CA MET A 299 18.12 22.50 -25.53
C MET A 299 17.71 21.07 -25.97
N GLY A 300 17.65 20.10 -25.05
CA GLY A 300 17.22 18.72 -25.31
C GLY A 300 15.75 18.43 -24.95
N GLY A 301 15.12 19.22 -24.08
CA GLY A 301 13.77 18.92 -23.55
C GLY A 301 12.59 19.54 -24.31
N LEU A 302 12.84 20.43 -25.26
CA LEU A 302 11.79 21.23 -25.90
C LEU A 302 11.03 20.52 -27.02
N LYS A 303 11.64 19.55 -27.71
CA LYS A 303 10.97 18.79 -28.79
C LYS A 303 9.94 17.79 -28.25
N ASP A 304 10.24 17.17 -27.10
CA ASP A 304 9.37 16.14 -26.52
C ASP A 304 8.11 16.75 -25.87
N ALA A 305 8.18 17.94 -25.27
CA ALA A 305 7.01 18.54 -24.61
C ALA A 305 5.88 18.98 -25.56
N ALA A 306 6.18 19.25 -26.83
CA ALA A 306 5.22 19.83 -27.78
C ALA A 306 4.32 18.80 -28.47
N SER A 307 4.82 17.59 -28.77
CA SER A 307 4.01 16.49 -29.35
C SER A 307 3.04 15.87 -28.33
N VAL A 308 3.39 16.00 -27.05
CA VAL A 308 2.74 15.38 -25.90
C VAL A 308 1.42 16.05 -25.48
N ALA A 309 1.28 17.36 -25.74
CA ALA A 309 0.07 18.11 -25.39
C ALA A 309 -1.14 17.83 -26.32
N ALA A 310 -0.91 17.32 -27.53
CA ALA A 310 -1.96 17.17 -28.55
C ALA A 310 -2.68 15.81 -28.53
N GLY A 311 -2.06 14.77 -27.96
CA GLY A 311 -2.59 13.39 -28.00
C GLY A 311 -3.31 12.90 -26.75
N GLY A 312 -3.04 13.49 -25.58
CA GLY A 312 -3.55 12.99 -24.29
C GLY A 312 -3.28 11.49 -24.09
N THR A 313 -4.12 10.80 -23.34
CA THR A 313 -4.07 9.32 -23.18
C THR A 313 -4.79 8.57 -24.32
N SER A 314 -5.18 9.25 -25.40
CA SER A 314 -5.98 8.63 -26.47
C SER A 314 -5.25 7.51 -27.23
N PHE A 315 -3.92 7.52 -27.22
CA PHE A 315 -3.10 6.45 -27.80
C PHE A 315 -3.20 5.15 -27.00
N LEU A 316 -3.39 5.20 -25.68
CA LEU A 316 -3.59 4.02 -24.84
C LEU A 316 -4.86 3.26 -25.22
N LYS A 317 -5.90 3.98 -25.67
CA LYS A 317 -7.18 3.38 -26.10
C LYS A 317 -7.08 2.53 -27.36
N LYS A 318 -5.95 2.60 -28.09
CA LYS A 318 -5.73 1.83 -29.32
C LYS A 318 -5.12 0.45 -29.06
N HIS A 319 -4.70 0.18 -27.82
CA HIS A 319 -4.10 -1.07 -27.40
C HIS A 319 -4.93 -1.69 -26.28
N GLU A 320 -5.05 -3.01 -26.30
CA GLU A 320 -5.79 -3.73 -25.25
C GLU A 320 -5.04 -3.67 -23.92
N TYR A 321 -3.71 -3.64 -23.98
CA TYR A 321 -2.82 -3.54 -22.83
C TYR A 321 -1.69 -2.56 -23.09
N SER A 322 -1.22 -1.87 -22.05
CA SER A 322 -0.07 -0.98 -22.11
C SER A 322 0.88 -1.19 -20.95
N LEU A 323 2.18 -1.25 -21.26
CA LEU A 323 3.28 -1.37 -20.31
C LEU A 323 4.05 -0.07 -20.21
N HIS A 324 4.35 0.36 -18.99
CA HIS A 324 5.05 1.59 -18.69
C HIS A 324 6.28 1.30 -17.84
N LEU A 325 7.43 1.80 -18.28
CA LEU A 325 8.74 1.44 -17.77
C LEU A 325 9.55 2.67 -17.40
N VAL A 326 10.31 2.53 -16.32
CA VAL A 326 11.37 3.46 -15.92
C VAL A 326 12.66 2.68 -15.77
N LEU A 327 13.74 3.24 -16.30
CA LEU A 327 15.08 2.70 -16.19
C LEU A 327 15.97 3.74 -15.52
N GLU A 328 16.86 3.28 -14.65
CA GLU A 328 17.78 4.13 -13.90
C GLU A 328 19.22 3.67 -14.11
N ALA A 329 20.14 4.62 -14.25
CA ALA A 329 21.55 4.30 -14.48
C ALA A 329 22.50 5.31 -13.84
N ARG A 330 23.78 4.91 -13.74
CA ARG A 330 24.85 5.77 -13.19
C ARG A 330 25.53 6.62 -14.27
N SER A 331 25.30 6.30 -15.55
CA SER A 331 25.81 7.07 -16.68
C SER A 331 24.90 6.90 -17.90
N GLN A 332 25.02 7.82 -18.86
CA GLN A 332 24.24 7.77 -20.11
C GLN A 332 24.53 6.48 -20.90
N GLN A 333 25.79 6.01 -20.90
CA GLN A 333 26.17 4.77 -21.58
C GLN A 333 25.46 3.55 -20.99
N GLU A 334 25.40 3.44 -19.66
CA GLU A 334 24.67 2.36 -18.98
C GLU A 334 23.17 2.43 -19.30
N LEU A 335 22.61 3.65 -19.34
CA LEU A 335 21.21 3.86 -19.70
C LEU A 335 20.93 3.42 -21.14
N ASP A 336 21.76 3.81 -22.10
CA ASP A 336 21.57 3.49 -23.52
C ASP A 336 21.59 1.98 -23.77
N VAL A 337 22.49 1.25 -23.12
CA VAL A 337 22.56 -0.22 -23.18
C VAL A 337 21.27 -0.83 -22.61
N SER A 338 20.86 -0.38 -21.43
CA SER A 338 19.67 -0.94 -20.75
C SER A 338 18.39 -0.63 -21.52
N MET A 339 18.27 0.59 -22.06
CA MET A 339 17.17 1.02 -22.91
C MET A 339 17.10 0.19 -24.19
N THR A 340 18.24 -0.04 -24.86
CA THR A 340 18.31 -0.89 -26.06
C THR A 340 17.79 -2.29 -25.76
N ARG A 341 18.24 -2.88 -24.64
CA ARG A 341 17.80 -4.21 -24.22
C ARG A 341 16.30 -4.26 -23.91
N ALA A 342 15.77 -3.25 -23.23
CA ALA A 342 14.34 -3.18 -22.93
C ALA A 342 13.49 -3.05 -24.21
N ARG A 343 13.96 -2.28 -25.21
CA ARG A 343 13.32 -2.20 -26.53
C ARG A 343 13.33 -3.53 -27.26
N GLU A 344 14.43 -4.27 -27.26
CA GLU A 344 14.51 -5.61 -27.87
C GLU A 344 13.48 -6.57 -27.27
N ILE A 345 13.38 -6.61 -25.93
CA ILE A 345 12.41 -7.45 -25.22
C ILE A 345 10.99 -7.08 -25.66
N CYS A 346 10.64 -5.79 -25.60
CA CYS A 346 9.28 -5.33 -25.90
C CYS A 346 8.92 -5.45 -27.39
N ALA A 347 9.87 -5.25 -28.31
CA ALA A 347 9.64 -5.30 -29.75
C ALA A 347 9.22 -6.69 -30.27
N THR A 348 9.37 -7.75 -29.45
CA THR A 348 8.92 -9.10 -29.79
C THR A 348 7.41 -9.17 -30.04
N ALA A 349 6.61 -8.43 -29.27
CA ALA A 349 5.14 -8.46 -29.36
C ALA A 349 4.46 -7.10 -29.10
N GLY A 350 5.23 -6.06 -28.76
CA GLY A 350 4.74 -4.73 -28.41
C GLY A 350 5.02 -3.69 -29.50
N THR A 351 4.25 -2.62 -29.49
CA THR A 351 4.47 -1.42 -30.30
C THR A 351 4.89 -0.28 -29.37
N GLU A 352 6.01 0.39 -29.66
CA GLU A 352 6.49 1.50 -28.83
C GLU A 352 5.50 2.66 -28.87
N LEU A 353 5.24 3.23 -27.70
CA LEU A 353 4.33 4.35 -27.47
C LEU A 353 5.11 5.52 -26.90
N GLU A 354 4.45 6.68 -26.91
CA GLU A 354 4.96 7.86 -26.23
C GLU A 354 5.01 7.62 -24.70
N ALA A 355 6.16 7.91 -24.10
CA ALA A 355 6.47 7.56 -22.71
C ALA A 355 5.95 8.58 -21.68
N SER A 356 4.83 9.26 -21.95
CA SER A 356 4.27 10.30 -21.06
C SER A 356 3.84 9.77 -19.71
N VAL A 357 3.17 8.60 -19.69
CA VAL A 357 2.63 7.99 -18.46
C VAL A 357 3.71 7.80 -17.39
N PRO A 358 4.81 7.05 -17.63
CA PRO A 358 5.85 6.85 -16.62
C PRO A 358 6.59 8.16 -16.31
N ARG A 359 6.76 9.08 -17.28
CA ARG A 359 7.38 10.40 -17.03
C ARG A 359 6.57 11.25 -16.06
N VAL A 360 5.26 11.37 -16.26
CA VAL A 360 4.38 12.13 -15.36
C VAL A 360 4.40 11.51 -13.98
N MET A 361 4.23 10.19 -13.90
CA MET A 361 4.22 9.48 -12.63
C MET A 361 5.53 9.65 -11.86
N ARG A 362 6.69 9.59 -12.52
CA ARG A 362 7.99 9.80 -11.86
C ARG A 362 8.21 11.26 -11.44
N SER A 363 7.69 12.23 -12.21
CA SER A 363 7.84 13.65 -11.91
C SER A 363 6.97 14.15 -10.74
N LYS A 364 5.85 13.47 -10.49
CA LYS A 364 4.88 13.78 -9.43
C LYS A 364 4.40 12.48 -8.79
N PRO A 365 5.26 11.79 -8.03
CA PRO A 365 4.98 10.42 -7.57
C PRO A 365 3.88 10.33 -6.52
N PHE A 366 3.71 11.38 -5.71
CA PHE A 366 2.73 11.42 -4.63
C PHE A 366 1.68 12.49 -4.89
N GLY A 367 0.71 12.15 -5.75
CA GLY A 367 -0.46 12.97 -5.99
C GLY A 367 -1.64 12.59 -5.09
N PRO A 368 -2.75 13.35 -5.13
CA PRO A 368 -4.01 12.96 -4.49
C PRO A 368 -4.44 11.55 -4.93
N VAL A 369 -4.98 10.76 -4.00
CA VAL A 369 -5.34 9.33 -4.19
C VAL A 369 -6.61 9.12 -5.03
N ARG A 370 -6.68 9.79 -6.18
CA ARG A 370 -7.84 9.76 -7.09
C ARG A 370 -8.15 8.36 -7.62
N GLY A 371 -7.17 7.46 -7.63
CA GLY A 371 -7.34 6.07 -8.04
C GLY A 371 -8.23 5.23 -7.12
N MET A 372 -8.61 5.77 -5.95
CA MET A 372 -9.57 5.15 -5.04
C MET A 372 -11.01 5.18 -5.58
N LEU A 373 -11.27 5.93 -6.65
CA LEU A 373 -12.53 5.97 -7.36
C LEU A 373 -12.31 5.82 -8.87
N GLY A 374 -13.32 5.30 -9.55
CA GLY A 374 -13.44 5.39 -11.00
C GLY A 374 -13.61 6.82 -11.49
N LEU A 375 -13.53 7.01 -12.82
CA LEU A 375 -13.60 8.31 -13.48
C LEU A 375 -14.90 9.06 -13.14
N ASN A 376 -16.00 8.34 -12.97
CA ASN A 376 -17.31 8.90 -12.63
C ASN A 376 -17.67 8.58 -11.18
N GLY A 377 -16.70 8.42 -10.28
CA GLY A 377 -16.94 8.18 -8.86
C GLY A 377 -17.44 6.78 -8.53
N GLU A 378 -17.32 5.83 -9.47
CA GLU A 378 -17.52 4.42 -9.17
C GLU A 378 -16.59 4.04 -8.00
N ARG A 379 -17.06 3.21 -7.08
CA ARG A 379 -16.18 2.63 -6.06
C ARG A 379 -15.16 1.74 -6.74
N TRP A 380 -14.03 1.53 -6.06
CA TRP A 380 -12.93 0.74 -6.57
C TRP A 380 -12.37 -0.14 -5.47
N VAL A 381 -12.10 -1.41 -5.81
CA VAL A 381 -11.36 -2.30 -4.93
C VAL A 381 -10.54 -3.30 -5.75
N PRO A 382 -9.25 -3.50 -5.42
CA PRO A 382 -8.43 -4.52 -6.04
C PRO A 382 -8.41 -5.83 -5.23
N ILE A 383 -7.87 -6.87 -5.85
CA ILE A 383 -7.42 -8.10 -5.22
C ILE A 383 -6.16 -8.55 -5.96
N HIS A 384 -5.08 -8.88 -5.24
CA HIS A 384 -3.79 -9.18 -5.87
C HIS A 384 -3.27 -10.55 -5.45
N ALA A 385 -2.41 -11.11 -6.28
CA ALA A 385 -1.59 -12.25 -5.93
C ALA A 385 -0.21 -12.15 -6.57
N VAL A 386 0.73 -12.86 -5.97
CA VAL A 386 2.14 -12.89 -6.34
C VAL A 386 2.56 -14.33 -6.59
N PHE A 387 3.29 -14.55 -7.67
CA PHE A 387 3.69 -15.87 -8.14
C PHE A 387 5.18 -15.92 -8.52
N PRO A 388 5.80 -17.11 -8.52
CA PRO A 388 7.11 -17.29 -9.14
C PRO A 388 7.10 -16.88 -10.63
N LEU A 389 8.20 -16.28 -11.12
CA LEU A 389 8.35 -15.90 -12.54
C LEU A 389 8.28 -17.09 -13.52
N GLY A 390 8.29 -18.34 -13.04
CA GLY A 390 8.08 -19.52 -13.88
C GLY A 390 6.60 -19.74 -14.22
N ASP A 391 5.70 -19.32 -13.34
CA ASP A 391 4.28 -19.67 -13.40
C ASP A 391 3.43 -18.61 -14.10
N TRP A 392 4.01 -17.46 -14.48
CA TRP A 392 3.30 -16.31 -15.04
C TRP A 392 2.31 -16.69 -16.16
N LYS A 393 2.70 -17.60 -17.06
CA LYS A 393 1.86 -17.99 -18.21
C LYS A 393 0.62 -18.75 -17.75
N LYS A 394 0.80 -19.74 -16.87
CA LYS A 394 -0.30 -20.50 -16.25
C LYS A 394 -1.25 -19.56 -15.52
N VAL A 395 -0.72 -18.57 -14.81
CA VAL A 395 -1.50 -17.60 -14.04
C VAL A 395 -2.31 -16.68 -14.97
N VAL A 396 -1.69 -16.13 -16.02
CA VAL A 396 -2.38 -15.29 -17.00
C VAL A 396 -3.49 -16.07 -17.71
N ASP A 397 -3.19 -17.26 -18.21
CA ASP A 397 -4.15 -18.11 -18.93
C ASP A 397 -5.36 -18.45 -18.00
N ALA A 398 -5.11 -18.77 -16.73
CA ALA A 398 -6.16 -19.06 -15.75
C ALA A 398 -6.98 -17.81 -15.36
N ASN A 399 -6.34 -16.65 -15.22
CA ASN A 399 -7.01 -15.39 -14.93
C ASN A 399 -7.96 -14.99 -16.06
N GLU A 400 -7.50 -15.04 -17.32
CA GLU A 400 -8.34 -14.70 -18.48
C GLU A 400 -9.54 -15.65 -18.59
N ALA A 401 -9.33 -16.96 -18.40
CA ALA A 401 -10.41 -17.95 -18.41
C ALA A 401 -11.45 -17.70 -17.31
N PHE A 402 -11.00 -17.43 -16.08
CA PHE A 402 -11.87 -17.15 -14.94
C PHE A 402 -12.75 -15.91 -15.18
N PHE A 403 -12.17 -14.77 -15.57
CA PHE A 403 -12.96 -13.56 -15.77
C PHE A 403 -13.86 -13.60 -17.01
N ALA A 404 -13.52 -14.42 -18.02
CA ALA A 404 -14.43 -14.71 -19.12
C ALA A 404 -15.66 -15.52 -18.65
N GLU A 405 -15.47 -16.52 -17.79
CA GLU A 405 -16.58 -17.30 -17.19
C GLU A 405 -17.47 -16.44 -16.29
N TRP A 406 -16.87 -15.53 -15.51
CA TRP A 406 -17.57 -14.66 -14.57
C TRP A 406 -18.20 -13.41 -15.20
N GLN A 407 -17.97 -13.17 -16.50
CA GLN A 407 -18.49 -11.98 -17.19
C GLN A 407 -20.01 -11.80 -17.03
N PRO A 408 -20.87 -12.83 -17.22
CA PRO A 408 -22.32 -12.66 -17.05
C PRO A 408 -22.74 -12.31 -15.61
N PHE A 409 -21.97 -12.74 -14.61
CA PHE A 409 -22.20 -12.37 -13.21
C PHE A 409 -21.86 -10.89 -12.99
N MET A 410 -20.71 -10.44 -13.49
CA MET A 410 -20.30 -9.04 -13.38
C MET A 410 -21.27 -8.10 -14.09
N GLU A 411 -21.69 -8.42 -15.31
CA GLU A 411 -22.64 -7.61 -16.09
C GLU A 411 -23.99 -7.47 -15.37
N ARG A 412 -24.51 -8.56 -14.77
CA ARG A 412 -25.76 -8.54 -14.00
C ARG A 412 -25.72 -7.56 -12.83
N HIS A 413 -24.57 -7.44 -12.19
CA HIS A 413 -24.39 -6.59 -10.99
C HIS A 413 -23.76 -5.22 -11.29
N GLY A 414 -23.57 -4.87 -12.57
CA GLY A 414 -22.97 -3.59 -12.96
C GLY A 414 -21.50 -3.45 -12.53
N ILE A 415 -20.77 -4.57 -12.45
CA ILE A 415 -19.36 -4.60 -12.05
C ILE A 415 -18.49 -4.47 -13.30
N VAL A 416 -17.59 -3.49 -13.31
CA VAL A 416 -16.56 -3.34 -14.34
C VAL A 416 -15.25 -3.96 -13.85
N TYR A 417 -14.68 -4.85 -14.66
CA TYR A 417 -13.41 -5.50 -14.41
C TYR A 417 -12.26 -4.80 -15.13
N SER A 418 -11.11 -4.72 -14.46
CA SER A 418 -9.84 -4.35 -15.07
C SER A 418 -8.72 -5.18 -14.46
N VAL A 419 -7.55 -5.21 -15.12
CA VAL A 419 -6.38 -5.93 -14.63
C VAL A 419 -5.12 -5.11 -14.79
N MET A 420 -4.22 -5.25 -13.82
CA MET A 420 -2.87 -4.73 -13.91
C MET A 420 -1.82 -5.73 -13.46
N CYS A 421 -0.60 -5.53 -13.93
CA CYS A 421 0.58 -6.27 -13.48
C CYS A 421 1.65 -5.29 -13.01
N LEU A 422 2.44 -5.69 -12.03
CA LEU A 422 3.56 -4.91 -11.51
C LEU A 422 4.83 -5.76 -11.58
N THR A 423 5.97 -5.14 -11.86
CA THR A 423 7.27 -5.78 -11.71
C THR A 423 7.79 -5.50 -10.31
N VAL A 424 7.85 -6.53 -9.47
CA VAL A 424 8.37 -6.46 -8.10
C VAL A 424 9.44 -7.53 -7.95
N GLY A 425 10.68 -7.10 -7.73
CA GLY A 425 11.83 -7.99 -7.59
C GLY A 425 11.88 -9.09 -8.65
N MET A 426 11.85 -10.34 -8.18
CA MET A 426 11.84 -11.54 -9.01
C MET A 426 10.51 -12.28 -8.90
N GLU A 427 9.41 -11.55 -8.76
CA GLU A 427 8.07 -12.08 -8.66
C GLU A 427 7.16 -11.60 -9.80
N PHE A 428 6.17 -12.42 -10.17
CA PHE A 428 5.08 -12.05 -11.06
C PHE A 428 3.88 -11.59 -10.22
N PHE A 429 3.57 -10.29 -10.27
CA PHE A 429 2.42 -9.69 -9.58
C PHE A 429 1.29 -9.43 -10.58
N ILE A 430 0.08 -9.85 -10.23
CA ILE A 430 -1.16 -9.57 -10.95
C ILE A 430 -2.24 -9.07 -9.98
N GLU A 431 -2.99 -8.05 -10.40
CA GLU A 431 -4.02 -7.39 -9.60
C GLU A 431 -5.24 -7.04 -10.46
N PRO A 432 -6.26 -7.90 -10.47
CA PRO A 432 -7.63 -7.52 -10.77
C PRO A 432 -8.14 -6.36 -9.93
N ALA A 433 -8.95 -5.52 -10.55
CA ALA A 433 -9.69 -4.47 -9.88
C ALA A 433 -11.12 -4.38 -10.38
N PHE A 434 -12.02 -4.07 -9.46
CA PHE A 434 -13.45 -4.01 -9.69
C PHE A 434 -13.97 -2.60 -9.45
N TYR A 435 -14.85 -2.13 -10.34
CA TYR A 435 -15.56 -0.87 -10.20
C TYR A 435 -17.07 -1.09 -10.20
N TRP A 436 -17.80 -0.38 -9.34
CA TRP A 436 -19.26 -0.43 -9.27
C TRP A 436 -19.83 0.89 -8.76
N GLU A 437 -21.11 1.15 -9.04
CA GLU A 437 -21.80 2.29 -8.45
C GLU A 437 -22.25 1.97 -7.03
N ASP A 438 -21.92 2.85 -6.09
CA ASP A 438 -22.29 2.77 -4.67
C ASP A 438 -22.22 4.17 -4.04
N GLU A 439 -22.56 4.25 -2.75
CA GLU A 439 -22.40 5.45 -1.94
C GLU A 439 -20.92 5.85 -1.75
N ILE A 440 -20.69 7.16 -1.63
CA ILE A 440 -19.39 7.73 -1.28
C ILE A 440 -19.30 7.86 0.24
N THR A 441 -18.31 7.21 0.86
CA THR A 441 -18.13 7.27 2.32
C THR A 441 -17.33 8.50 2.76
N PRO A 442 -17.35 8.86 4.06
CA PRO A 442 -16.51 9.92 4.60
C PRO A 442 -15.02 9.76 4.29
N LEU A 443 -14.51 8.51 4.20
CA LEU A 443 -13.12 8.25 3.81
C LEU A 443 -12.83 8.71 2.37
N HIS A 444 -13.76 8.47 1.44
CA HIS A 444 -13.63 8.90 0.05
C HIS A 444 -13.63 10.42 -0.05
N ALA A 445 -14.59 11.07 0.60
CA ALA A 445 -14.70 12.52 0.61
C ALA A 445 -13.42 13.19 1.15
N LYS A 446 -12.90 12.72 2.29
CA LYS A 446 -11.69 13.27 2.88
C LYS A 446 -10.42 13.00 2.07
N SER A 447 -10.28 11.80 1.50
CA SER A 447 -9.02 11.39 0.85
C SER A 447 -8.92 11.84 -0.61
N VAL A 448 -10.05 11.89 -1.34
CA VAL A 448 -10.10 12.33 -2.74
C VAL A 448 -10.33 13.84 -2.84
N GLY A 449 -11.01 14.42 -1.85
CA GLY A 449 -11.40 15.83 -1.76
C GLY A 449 -12.89 16.02 -2.00
N GLU A 450 -13.55 16.76 -1.10
CA GLU A 450 -15.01 16.98 -1.12
C GLU A 450 -15.51 17.59 -2.43
N ASP A 451 -14.79 18.58 -2.96
CA ASP A 451 -15.12 19.21 -4.24
C ASP A 451 -15.09 18.22 -5.41
N VAL A 452 -14.24 17.20 -5.32
CA VAL A 452 -14.10 16.17 -6.36
C VAL A 452 -15.27 15.20 -6.29
N VAL A 453 -15.66 14.78 -5.08
CA VAL A 453 -16.72 13.77 -4.90
C VAL A 453 -18.13 14.34 -4.88
N LYS A 454 -18.28 15.67 -4.77
CA LYS A 454 -19.57 16.38 -4.72
C LYS A 454 -20.62 15.89 -5.73
N PRO A 455 -20.29 15.59 -7.01
CA PRO A 455 -21.29 15.09 -7.96
C PRO A 455 -21.90 13.74 -7.59
N TRP A 456 -21.27 12.98 -6.69
CA TRP A 456 -21.62 11.60 -6.35
C TRP A 456 -22.01 11.42 -4.88
N MET A 457 -21.95 12.47 -4.05
CA MET A 457 -22.25 12.41 -2.62
C MET A 457 -23.67 11.95 -2.29
N ASN A 458 -24.62 12.13 -3.21
CA ASN A 458 -26.02 11.71 -3.04
C ASN A 458 -26.33 10.33 -3.65
N ARG A 459 -25.31 9.57 -4.08
CA ARG A 459 -25.53 8.22 -4.59
C ARG A 459 -26.04 7.31 -3.46
N PRO A 460 -27.10 6.53 -3.71
CA PRO A 460 -27.61 5.60 -2.71
C PRO A 460 -26.62 4.43 -2.52
N ALA A 461 -26.67 3.84 -1.33
CA ALA A 461 -26.00 2.57 -1.06
C ALA A 461 -26.48 1.49 -2.04
N ASN A 462 -25.54 0.72 -2.57
CA ASN A 462 -25.80 -0.41 -3.45
C ASN A 462 -25.24 -1.70 -2.84
N GLU A 463 -25.92 -2.18 -1.79
CA GLU A 463 -25.51 -3.36 -1.05
C GLU A 463 -25.46 -4.62 -1.93
N GLU A 464 -26.36 -4.73 -2.92
CA GLU A 464 -26.38 -5.86 -3.84
C GLU A 464 -25.07 -5.94 -4.65
N ALA A 465 -24.68 -4.85 -5.32
CA ALA A 465 -23.43 -4.82 -6.09
C ALA A 465 -22.21 -4.97 -5.19
N ARG A 466 -22.22 -4.33 -4.01
CA ARG A 466 -21.13 -4.45 -3.02
C ARG A 466 -20.91 -5.90 -2.58
N ASN A 467 -21.99 -6.62 -2.27
CA ASN A 467 -21.93 -8.04 -1.90
C ASN A 467 -21.48 -8.91 -3.08
N ALA A 468 -21.90 -8.58 -4.31
CA ALA A 468 -21.44 -9.26 -5.51
C ALA A 468 -19.93 -9.05 -5.76
N VAL A 469 -19.40 -7.85 -5.52
CA VAL A 469 -17.96 -7.56 -5.57
C VAL A 469 -17.20 -8.34 -4.50
N ALA A 470 -17.70 -8.40 -3.26
CA ALA A 470 -17.09 -9.21 -2.20
C ALA A 470 -16.99 -10.69 -2.61
N LYS A 471 -18.09 -11.26 -3.12
CA LYS A 471 -18.11 -12.64 -3.63
C LYS A 471 -17.11 -12.88 -4.77
N LEU A 472 -16.99 -11.93 -5.70
CA LEU A 472 -16.03 -12.01 -6.79
C LEU A 472 -14.58 -11.95 -6.30
N ARG A 473 -14.29 -11.12 -5.29
CA ARG A 473 -12.99 -11.06 -4.63
C ARG A 473 -12.65 -12.40 -3.97
N ASP A 474 -13.57 -12.99 -3.21
CA ASP A 474 -13.37 -14.30 -2.58
C ASP A 474 -13.07 -15.39 -3.61
N ALA A 475 -13.86 -15.46 -4.68
CA ALA A 475 -13.64 -16.44 -5.76
C ALA A 475 -12.31 -16.22 -6.50
N THR A 476 -11.86 -14.96 -6.63
CA THR A 476 -10.55 -14.65 -7.22
C THR A 476 -9.41 -15.10 -6.30
N GLN A 477 -9.58 -14.98 -4.98
CA GLN A 477 -8.62 -15.50 -4.01
C GLN A 477 -8.51 -17.02 -4.09
N ASP A 478 -9.64 -17.73 -4.15
CA ASP A 478 -9.66 -19.19 -4.31
C ASP A 478 -8.92 -19.64 -5.57
N LEU A 479 -9.13 -18.94 -6.69
CA LEU A 479 -8.39 -19.17 -7.93
C LEU A 479 -6.88 -19.05 -7.70
N TYR A 480 -6.43 -17.92 -7.14
CA TYR A 480 -5.01 -17.64 -6.98
C TYR A 480 -4.33 -18.57 -5.97
N ILE A 481 -4.99 -18.91 -4.87
CA ILE A 481 -4.52 -19.92 -3.90
C ILE A 481 -4.38 -21.27 -4.59
N GLY A 482 -5.39 -21.70 -5.37
CA GLY A 482 -5.34 -22.95 -6.14
C GLY A 482 -4.22 -23.00 -7.17
N LEU A 483 -3.71 -21.85 -7.61
CA LEU A 483 -2.57 -21.73 -8.51
C LEU A 483 -1.20 -21.69 -7.80
N GLY A 484 -1.19 -21.60 -6.46
CA GLY A 484 0.02 -21.45 -5.64
C GLY A 484 0.42 -20.00 -5.36
N GLY A 485 -0.51 -19.06 -5.49
CA GLY A 485 -0.27 -17.64 -5.26
C GLY A 485 -0.14 -17.29 -3.79
N VAL A 486 0.70 -16.30 -3.50
CA VAL A 486 0.84 -15.68 -2.18
C VAL A 486 0.42 -14.23 -2.22
N ASN A 487 0.21 -13.63 -1.06
CA ASN A 487 -0.26 -12.26 -0.94
C ASN A 487 0.62 -11.46 0.02
N TRP A 488 0.69 -10.17 -0.24
CA TRP A 488 1.05 -9.16 0.77
C TRP A 488 -0.27 -8.57 1.28
N GLN A 489 -0.28 -7.39 1.91
CA GLN A 489 -1.51 -6.69 2.32
C GLN A 489 -2.66 -7.60 2.83
N VAL A 490 -2.35 -8.60 3.67
CA VAL A 490 -3.28 -9.72 3.94
C VAL A 490 -4.38 -9.30 4.91
N ALA A 491 -3.95 -8.85 6.09
CA ALA A 491 -4.81 -8.45 7.20
C ALA A 491 -5.96 -9.43 7.48
N ARG A 492 -7.23 -8.99 7.40
CA ARG A 492 -8.43 -9.78 7.75
C ARG A 492 -9.23 -10.22 6.52
N ASP A 493 -8.71 -9.93 5.34
CA ASP A 493 -9.42 -10.10 4.07
C ASP A 493 -8.98 -11.34 3.31
N TYR A 494 -7.68 -11.67 3.40
CA TYR A 494 -7.10 -12.87 2.80
C TYR A 494 -7.02 -14.05 3.79
N PRO A 495 -7.23 -15.30 3.34
CA PRO A 495 -7.31 -16.50 4.19
C PRO A 495 -5.93 -17.03 4.62
N PHE A 496 -5.05 -16.16 5.12
CA PHE A 496 -3.64 -16.46 5.35
C PHE A 496 -3.38 -17.61 6.32
N ILE A 497 -3.91 -17.55 7.55
CA ILE A 497 -3.64 -18.61 8.54
C ILE A 497 -4.17 -19.98 8.11
N SER A 498 -5.29 -20.00 7.39
CA SER A 498 -5.95 -21.23 6.94
C SER A 498 -5.17 -21.96 5.85
N VAL A 499 -4.36 -21.25 5.06
CA VAL A 499 -3.55 -21.87 4.00
C VAL A 499 -2.14 -22.27 4.47
N LEU A 500 -1.74 -21.92 5.69
CA LEU A 500 -0.46 -22.35 6.26
C LEU A 500 -0.50 -23.82 6.68
N ASP A 501 0.63 -24.51 6.47
CA ASP A 501 0.94 -25.80 7.08
C ASP A 501 0.82 -25.75 8.61
N GLY A 502 0.40 -26.85 9.24
CA GLY A 502 0.10 -26.90 10.68
C GLY A 502 1.26 -26.41 11.56
N ALA A 503 2.48 -26.92 11.36
CA ALA A 503 3.63 -26.51 12.17
C ALA A 503 4.02 -25.03 11.98
N THR A 504 3.87 -24.50 10.76
CA THR A 504 4.11 -23.08 10.46
C THR A 504 3.07 -22.19 11.13
N ARG A 505 1.80 -22.60 11.09
CA ARG A 505 0.70 -21.94 11.80
C ARG A 505 0.93 -21.92 13.30
N ASP A 506 1.34 -23.04 13.89
CA ASP A 506 1.57 -23.16 15.33
C ASP A 506 2.72 -22.24 15.78
N LEU A 507 3.80 -22.16 15.00
CA LEU A 507 4.90 -21.24 15.28
C LEU A 507 4.45 -19.78 15.27
N LEU A 508 3.72 -19.35 14.23
CA LEU A 508 3.21 -17.98 14.14
C LEU A 508 2.25 -17.65 15.30
N THR A 509 1.35 -18.59 15.62
CA THR A 509 0.41 -18.45 16.74
C THR A 509 1.15 -18.34 18.08
N GLY A 510 2.21 -19.14 18.27
CA GLY A 510 3.08 -19.05 19.44
C GLY A 510 3.79 -17.71 19.56
N ILE A 511 4.28 -17.14 18.45
CA ILE A 511 4.87 -15.79 18.42
C ILE A 511 3.83 -14.74 18.82
N LYS A 512 2.63 -14.79 18.23
CA LYS A 512 1.51 -13.90 18.57
C LYS A 512 1.19 -13.97 20.06
N HIS A 513 1.02 -15.17 20.61
CA HIS A 513 0.71 -15.36 22.02
C HIS A 513 1.81 -14.82 22.95
N SER A 514 3.08 -14.93 22.56
CA SER A 514 4.21 -14.42 23.35
C SER A 514 4.21 -12.90 23.48
N VAL A 515 3.86 -12.16 22.41
CA VAL A 515 3.85 -10.69 22.41
C VAL A 515 2.49 -10.08 22.77
N ASP A 516 1.43 -10.88 22.71
CA ASP A 516 0.05 -10.48 22.97
C ASP A 516 -0.78 -11.69 23.47
N PRO A 517 -0.60 -12.08 24.75
CA PRO A 517 -1.24 -13.27 25.32
C PRO A 517 -2.76 -13.17 25.40
N HIS A 518 -3.31 -11.95 25.37
CA HIS A 518 -4.75 -11.68 25.43
C HIS A 518 -5.35 -11.38 24.05
N GLY A 519 -4.56 -11.41 22.98
CA GLY A 519 -5.03 -11.16 21.61
C GLY A 519 -5.65 -9.79 21.39
N LEU A 520 -5.21 -8.77 22.14
CA LEU A 520 -5.77 -7.41 22.10
C LEU A 520 -5.12 -6.52 21.03
N MET A 521 -3.94 -6.86 20.55
CA MET A 521 -3.25 -6.14 19.48
C MET A 521 -3.82 -6.55 18.11
N ASN A 522 -4.57 -5.64 17.48
CA ASN A 522 -5.28 -5.79 16.22
C ASN A 522 -5.98 -7.15 16.02
N PRO A 523 -6.98 -7.48 16.85
CA PRO A 523 -7.55 -8.83 16.94
C PRO A 523 -8.08 -9.37 15.60
N GLY A 524 -7.73 -10.59 15.21
CA GLY A 524 -8.17 -11.21 13.96
C GLY A 524 -7.31 -10.86 12.74
N SER A 525 -6.38 -9.90 12.84
CA SER A 525 -5.41 -9.63 11.76
C SER A 525 -4.56 -10.88 11.47
N LEU A 526 -4.32 -11.16 10.19
CA LEU A 526 -3.73 -12.40 9.67
C LEU A 526 -4.55 -13.68 9.93
N GLY A 527 -5.79 -13.56 10.41
CA GLY A 527 -6.58 -14.69 10.91
C GLY A 527 -6.13 -15.17 12.30
N LEU A 528 -5.25 -14.43 12.98
CA LEU A 528 -4.83 -14.73 14.34
C LEU A 528 -5.97 -14.35 15.29
N ALA A 529 -6.68 -15.36 15.81
CA ALA A 529 -7.84 -15.16 16.67
C ALA A 529 -7.50 -14.34 17.92
N ALA A 530 -8.49 -13.59 18.41
CA ALA A 530 -8.53 -13.26 19.83
C ALA A 530 -8.71 -14.58 20.60
N PRO A 531 -8.03 -14.79 21.74
CA PRO A 531 -8.35 -15.95 22.58
C PRO A 531 -9.85 -15.91 22.92
N ASP A 532 -10.49 -17.07 22.80
CA ASP A 532 -11.90 -17.25 23.12
C ASP A 532 -12.17 -16.74 24.54
N HIS A 533 -13.05 -15.75 24.68
CA HIS A 533 -13.49 -15.26 25.99
C HIS A 533 -14.54 -16.20 26.63
N SER A 534 -14.79 -17.39 26.07
CA SER A 534 -15.49 -18.46 26.79
C SER A 534 -14.55 -19.14 27.79
N GLY A 535 -14.40 -18.53 28.98
CA GLY A 535 -13.66 -19.11 30.11
C GLY A 535 -14.07 -18.50 31.43
#